data_AF-A0AAW3ILE8-F1
#
_entry.id   AF-A0AAW3ILE8-F1
#
_cell.length_a   1.000
_cell.length_b   1.000
_cell.length_c   1.000
_cell.angle_alpha   90.00
_cell.angle_beta   90.00
_cell.angle_gamma   90.00
#
_symmetry.space_group_name_H-M   'P 1'
#
loop_
_entity.id
_entity.type
_entity.pdbx_description
1 polymer ?
#
loop_
_entity_poly.entity_id
_entity_poly.type
_entity_poly.pdbx_seq_one_letter_code
_entity_poly.pdbx_strand_id
1 'polypeptide(L)'
;MNFEDALNIVSAALVSIGGGSILILGLSSFLGKVWAQRILGAERAKYELELEKYRDELSKLSFEHQFKFQRLHERRVDVISQTYSLLRTAYNAVQHLAFEPDEQLDKNVEIAKKAVVDLYAYFPHNRIYINYEVARKITRFQVELESTIGELEYHGYAYSHEDKFNRVQGKLSEALTDLELEFRGLLGESVSAEEL
;
A
#
# COMPACT_ATOMS: atom_id res chain seq x y z
N MET A 1 6.89 89.36 46.82
CA MET A 1 6.50 87.93 46.83
C MET A 1 7.31 87.24 47.90
N ASN A 2 6.64 86.58 48.86
CA ASN A 2 7.35 85.76 49.84
C ASN A 2 7.85 84.48 49.18
N PHE A 3 8.98 83.95 49.65
CA PHE A 3 9.54 82.68 49.18
C PHE A 3 8.54 81.52 49.33
N GLU A 4 7.67 81.59 50.34
CA GLU A 4 6.58 80.65 50.59
C GLU A 4 5.49 80.69 49.50
N ASP A 5 5.19 81.86 48.93
CA ASP A 5 4.20 81.99 47.84
C ASP A 5 4.74 81.40 46.53
N ALA A 6 6.03 81.61 46.26
CA ALA A 6 6.70 81.03 45.09
C ALA A 6 6.78 79.50 45.19
N LEU A 7 7.08 78.95 46.37
CA LEU A 7 7.10 77.52 46.63
C LEU A 7 5.70 76.89 46.50
N ASN A 8 4.64 77.56 46.96
CA ASN A 8 3.26 77.07 46.83
C ASN A 8 2.77 77.06 45.38
N ILE A 9 3.15 78.02 44.55
CA ILE A 9 2.78 78.05 43.13
C ILE A 9 3.53 76.97 42.35
N VAL A 10 4.82 76.77 42.64
CA VAL A 10 5.62 75.72 42.00
C VAL A 10 5.20 74.33 42.47
N SER A 11 4.86 74.15 43.75
CA SER A 11 4.33 72.87 44.27
C SER A 11 2.93 72.58 43.74
N ALA A 12 2.04 73.57 43.65
CA ALA A 12 0.71 73.42 43.05
C ALA A 12 0.78 73.14 41.53
N ALA A 13 1.74 73.73 40.82
CA ALA A 13 2.00 73.43 39.41
C ALA A 13 2.60 72.03 39.21
N LEU A 14 3.50 71.58 40.09
CA LEU A 14 4.05 70.22 40.08
C LEU A 14 3.02 69.16 40.48
N VAL A 15 2.10 69.48 41.40
CA VAL A 15 0.97 68.61 41.79
C VAL A 15 -0.08 68.56 40.67
N SER A 16 -0.34 69.66 39.97
CA SER A 16 -1.28 69.68 38.84
C SER A 16 -0.74 68.94 37.61
N ILE A 17 0.57 68.98 37.38
CA ILE A 17 1.26 68.19 36.34
C ILE A 17 1.46 66.73 36.79
N GLY A 18 1.74 66.49 38.07
CA GLY A 18 1.94 65.17 38.68
C GLY A 18 0.65 64.35 38.78
N GLY A 19 -0.49 64.95 39.12
CA GLY A 19 -1.79 64.27 39.17
C GLY A 19 -2.30 63.85 37.78
N GLY A 20 -2.06 64.67 36.75
CA GLY A 20 -2.38 64.33 35.36
C GLY A 20 -1.53 63.18 34.81
N SER A 21 -0.26 63.08 35.24
CA SER A 21 0.64 62.02 34.81
C SER A 21 0.18 60.62 35.25
N ILE A 22 -0.43 60.46 36.43
CA ILE A 22 -0.99 59.18 36.90
C ILE A 22 -2.15 58.72 36.01
N LEU A 23 -3.03 59.65 35.61
CA LEU A 23 -4.14 59.35 34.70
C LEU A 23 -3.63 58.96 33.31
N ILE A 24 -2.64 59.69 32.78
CA ILE A 24 -2.03 59.39 31.49
C ILE A 24 -1.31 58.03 31.51
N LEU A 25 -0.56 57.72 32.57
CA LEU A 25 0.12 56.43 32.74
C LEU A 25 -0.89 55.28 32.92
N GLY A 26 -1.95 55.49 33.69
CA GLY A 26 -3.03 54.53 33.89
C GLY A 26 -3.78 54.22 32.59
N LEU A 27 -4.15 55.26 31.82
CA LEU A 27 -4.78 55.11 30.51
C LEU A 27 -3.83 54.47 29.50
N SER A 28 -2.56 54.85 29.47
CA SER A 28 -1.55 54.25 28.57
C SER A 28 -1.33 52.76 28.87
N SER A 29 -1.30 52.38 30.15
CA SER A 29 -1.22 50.98 30.58
C SER A 29 -2.49 50.20 30.22
N PHE A 30 -3.66 50.81 30.37
CA PHE A 30 -4.95 50.20 30.01
C PHE A 30 -5.06 49.97 28.50
N LEU A 31 -4.76 50.98 27.70
CA LEU A 31 -4.70 50.86 26.24
C LEU A 31 -3.66 49.81 25.84
N GLY A 32 -2.45 49.85 26.37
CA GLY A 32 -1.41 48.85 26.11
C GLY A 32 -1.87 47.42 26.38
N LYS A 33 -2.57 47.17 27.49
CA LYS A 33 -3.16 45.86 27.81
C LYS A 33 -4.23 45.45 26.79
N VAL A 34 -5.15 46.35 26.42
CA VAL A 34 -6.22 46.06 25.46
C VAL A 34 -5.63 45.75 24.06
N TRP A 35 -4.66 46.55 23.61
CA TRP A 35 -3.98 46.33 22.33
C TRP A 35 -3.17 45.04 22.34
N ALA A 36 -2.42 44.75 23.42
CA ALA A 36 -1.69 43.50 23.57
C ALA A 36 -2.63 42.28 23.55
N GLN A 37 -3.74 42.34 24.28
CA GLN A 37 -4.72 41.27 24.34
C GLN A 37 -5.43 41.07 23.00
N ARG A 38 -5.68 42.14 22.25
CA ARG A 38 -6.25 42.10 20.90
C ARG A 38 -5.28 41.53 19.87
N ILE A 39 -4.01 41.95 19.89
CA ILE A 39 -2.97 41.46 18.99
C ILE A 39 -2.72 39.98 19.26
N LEU A 40 -2.51 39.59 20.54
CA LEU A 40 -2.33 38.20 20.93
C LEU A 40 -3.55 37.33 20.60
N GLY A 41 -4.77 37.85 20.78
CA GLY A 41 -5.99 37.15 20.40
C GLY A 41 -6.09 36.92 18.89
N ALA A 42 -5.76 37.94 18.09
CA ALA A 42 -5.74 37.82 16.64
C ALA A 42 -4.64 36.86 16.14
N GLU A 43 -3.47 36.86 16.77
CA GLU A 43 -2.37 35.98 16.43
C GLU A 43 -2.67 34.52 16.81
N ARG A 44 -3.24 34.29 18.00
CA ARG A 44 -3.74 32.96 18.41
C ARG A 44 -4.80 32.43 17.46
N ALA A 45 -5.79 33.25 17.10
CA ALA A 45 -6.83 32.83 16.15
C ALA A 45 -6.25 32.48 14.77
N LYS A 46 -5.20 33.19 14.31
CA LYS A 46 -4.47 32.82 13.09
C LYS A 46 -3.76 31.48 13.23
N TYR A 47 -3.01 31.26 14.30
CA TYR A 47 -2.33 29.98 14.52
C TYR A 47 -3.29 28.81 14.71
N GLU A 48 -4.44 29.02 15.35
CA GLU A 48 -5.50 28.00 15.47
C GLU A 48 -6.08 27.63 14.10
N LEU A 49 -6.37 28.63 13.26
CA LEU A 49 -6.83 28.40 11.89
C LEU A 49 -5.77 27.68 11.05
N GLU A 50 -4.49 28.06 11.17
CA GLU A 50 -3.39 27.39 10.49
C GLU A 50 -3.21 25.95 10.97
N LEU A 51 -3.30 25.70 12.29
CA LEU A 51 -3.28 24.35 12.85
C LEU A 51 -4.44 23.49 12.34
N GLU A 52 -5.65 24.05 12.27
CA GLU A 52 -6.82 23.36 11.71
C GLU A 52 -6.61 23.01 10.25
N LYS A 53 -6.08 23.95 9.44
CA LYS A 53 -5.73 23.70 8.03
C LYS A 53 -4.70 22.59 7.89
N TYR A 54 -3.61 22.63 8.66
CA TYR A 54 -2.59 21.59 8.60
C TYR A 54 -3.12 20.22 9.05
N ARG A 55 -4.01 20.18 10.05
CA ARG A 55 -4.68 18.94 10.47
C ARG A 55 -5.59 18.39 9.37
N ASP A 56 -6.36 19.24 8.70
CA ASP A 56 -7.21 18.84 7.58
C ASP A 56 -6.39 18.34 6.39
N GLU A 57 -5.31 19.02 6.03
CA GLU A 57 -4.38 18.59 4.99
C GLU A 57 -3.74 17.24 5.32
N LEU A 58 -3.25 17.06 6.56
CA LEU A 58 -2.69 15.79 7.01
C LEU A 58 -3.73 14.67 6.98
N SER A 59 -4.96 14.96 7.43
CA SER A 59 -6.08 14.01 7.39
C SER A 59 -6.38 13.58 5.95
N LYS A 60 -6.49 14.52 5.02
CA LYS A 60 -6.70 14.24 3.59
C LYS A 60 -5.57 13.40 3.00
N LEU A 61 -4.32 13.76 3.27
CA LEU A 61 -3.17 13.02 2.76
C LEU A 61 -3.13 11.59 3.33
N SER A 62 -3.41 11.44 4.63
CA SER A 62 -3.49 10.14 5.29
C SER A 62 -4.60 9.26 4.69
N PHE A 63 -5.77 9.86 4.43
CA PHE A 63 -6.90 9.19 3.81
C PHE A 63 -6.58 8.76 2.37
N GLU A 64 -6.01 9.66 1.56
CA GLU A 64 -5.58 9.33 0.20
C GLU A 64 -4.55 8.21 0.17
N HIS A 65 -3.56 8.26 1.05
CA HIS A 65 -2.51 7.25 1.12
C HIS A 65 -3.11 5.90 1.53
N GLN A 66 -3.91 5.86 2.58
CA GLN A 66 -4.58 4.66 3.05
C GLN A 66 -5.50 4.08 1.97
N PHE A 67 -6.26 4.92 1.28
CA PHE A 67 -7.17 4.50 0.21
C PHE A 67 -6.42 3.95 -1.01
N LYS A 68 -5.36 4.63 -1.46
CA LYS A 68 -4.51 4.17 -2.56
C LYS A 68 -3.81 2.85 -2.21
N PHE A 69 -3.32 2.74 -0.98
CA PHE A 69 -2.69 1.53 -0.46
C PHE A 69 -3.70 0.37 -0.41
N GLN A 70 -4.88 0.58 0.18
CA GLN A 70 -5.95 -0.43 0.23
C GLN A 70 -6.36 -0.92 -1.16
N ARG A 71 -6.62 -0.02 -2.11
CA ARG A 71 -6.96 -0.40 -3.49
C ARG A 71 -5.83 -1.16 -4.18
N LEU A 72 -4.58 -0.75 -3.97
CA LEU A 72 -3.43 -1.47 -4.50
C LEU A 72 -3.33 -2.88 -3.89
N HIS A 73 -3.57 -3.01 -2.59
CA HIS A 73 -3.58 -4.31 -1.92
C HIS A 73 -4.70 -5.21 -2.39
N GLU A 74 -5.93 -4.69 -2.51
CA GLU A 74 -7.08 -5.41 -3.09
C GLU A 74 -6.73 -5.91 -4.49
N ARG A 75 -6.22 -5.03 -5.37
CA ARG A 75 -5.84 -5.43 -6.72
C ARG A 75 -4.73 -6.49 -6.74
N ARG A 76 -3.77 -6.42 -5.83
CA ARG A 76 -2.71 -7.43 -5.72
C ARG A 76 -3.27 -8.77 -5.28
N VAL A 77 -4.16 -8.80 -4.28
CA VAL A 77 -4.84 -10.03 -3.82
C VAL A 77 -5.62 -10.68 -4.96
N ASP A 78 -6.36 -9.90 -5.75
CA ASP A 78 -7.10 -10.41 -6.90
C ASP A 78 -6.16 -11.05 -7.93
N VAL A 79 -5.07 -10.35 -8.28
CA VAL A 79 -4.10 -10.85 -9.27
C VAL A 79 -3.40 -12.11 -8.80
N ILE A 80 -2.98 -12.13 -7.53
CA ILE A 80 -2.34 -13.28 -6.89
C ILE A 80 -3.28 -14.50 -6.94
N SER A 81 -4.53 -14.32 -6.51
CA SER A 81 -5.53 -15.40 -6.46
C SER A 81 -5.88 -15.93 -7.86
N GLN A 82 -6.13 -15.03 -8.81
CA GLN A 82 -6.47 -15.41 -10.19
C GLN A 82 -5.30 -16.09 -10.89
N THR A 83 -4.07 -15.61 -10.68
CA THR A 83 -2.88 -16.24 -11.27
C THR A 83 -2.70 -17.66 -10.73
N TYR A 84 -2.81 -17.86 -9.42
CA TYR A 84 -2.74 -19.19 -8.82
C TYR A 84 -3.84 -20.13 -9.33
N SER A 85 -5.08 -19.64 -9.44
CA SER A 85 -6.20 -20.41 -10.00
C SER A 85 -5.92 -20.91 -11.42
N LEU A 86 -5.37 -20.04 -12.28
CA LEU A 86 -5.01 -20.40 -13.66
C LEU A 86 -3.83 -21.38 -13.71
N LEU A 87 -2.81 -21.20 -12.87
CA LEU A 87 -1.69 -22.14 -12.73
C LEU A 87 -2.18 -23.53 -12.31
N ARG A 88 -3.05 -23.60 -11.31
CA ARG A 88 -3.63 -24.86 -10.83
C ARG A 88 -4.50 -25.53 -11.88
N THR A 89 -5.27 -24.74 -12.62
CA THR A 89 -6.11 -25.23 -13.74
C THR A 89 -5.25 -25.85 -14.83
N ALA A 90 -4.18 -25.16 -15.24
CA ALA A 90 -3.25 -25.67 -16.26
C ALA A 90 -2.52 -26.93 -15.78
N TYR A 91 -2.03 -26.95 -14.54
CA TYR A 91 -1.43 -28.16 -13.94
C TYR A 91 -2.40 -29.35 -13.95
N ASN A 92 -3.63 -29.15 -13.49
CA ASN A 92 -4.63 -30.22 -13.47
C ASN A 92 -4.91 -30.74 -14.88
N ALA A 93 -5.01 -29.86 -15.88
CA ALA A 93 -5.21 -30.27 -17.26
C ALA A 93 -4.03 -31.10 -17.81
N VAL A 94 -2.79 -30.74 -17.47
CA VAL A 94 -1.59 -31.55 -17.80
C VAL A 94 -1.62 -32.90 -17.08
N GLN A 95 -2.07 -32.93 -15.83
CA GLN A 95 -2.24 -34.19 -15.09
C GLN A 95 -3.28 -35.10 -15.77
N HIS A 96 -4.42 -34.56 -16.17
CA HIS A 96 -5.44 -35.31 -16.91
C HIS A 96 -4.86 -35.84 -18.24
N LEU A 97 -4.14 -35.00 -18.98
CA LEU A 97 -3.46 -35.41 -20.22
C LEU A 97 -2.46 -36.57 -19.99
N ALA A 98 -1.71 -36.56 -18.89
CA ALA A 98 -0.67 -37.55 -18.65
C ALA A 98 -1.19 -38.94 -18.27
N PHE A 99 -2.36 -39.03 -17.62
CA PHE A 99 -2.83 -40.26 -16.98
C PHE A 99 -4.18 -40.78 -17.48
N GLU A 100 -4.91 -40.04 -18.31
CA GLU A 100 -6.14 -40.54 -18.93
C GLU A 100 -5.86 -41.41 -20.18
N PRO A 101 -6.81 -42.27 -20.60
CA PRO A 101 -6.63 -43.16 -21.75
C PRO A 101 -6.37 -42.40 -23.06
N ASP A 102 -5.50 -42.96 -23.91
CA ASP A 102 -5.08 -42.37 -25.20
C ASP A 102 -6.24 -42.09 -26.18
N GLU A 103 -7.39 -42.74 -26.02
CA GLU A 103 -8.60 -42.48 -26.83
C GLU A 103 -9.11 -41.03 -26.72
N GLN A 104 -8.72 -40.30 -25.67
CA GLN A 104 -9.07 -38.89 -25.46
C GLN A 104 -7.87 -37.94 -25.62
N LEU A 105 -6.74 -38.42 -26.15
CA LEU A 105 -5.49 -37.65 -26.23
C LEU A 105 -5.70 -36.28 -26.88
N ASP A 106 -6.25 -36.23 -28.10
CA ASP A 106 -6.46 -34.97 -28.83
C ASP A 106 -7.29 -33.96 -28.03
N LYS A 107 -8.38 -34.44 -27.42
CA LYS A 107 -9.26 -33.61 -26.58
C LYS A 107 -8.52 -33.10 -25.34
N ASN A 108 -7.75 -33.95 -24.68
CA ASN A 108 -7.04 -33.60 -23.45
C ASN A 108 -5.86 -32.65 -23.73
N VAL A 109 -5.19 -32.80 -24.89
CA VAL A 109 -4.19 -31.85 -25.40
C VAL A 109 -4.82 -30.48 -25.60
N GLU A 110 -5.98 -30.40 -26.28
CA GLU A 110 -6.67 -29.12 -26.50
C GLU A 110 -7.10 -28.45 -25.19
N ILE A 111 -7.58 -29.23 -24.21
CA ILE A 111 -7.92 -28.71 -22.88
C ILE A 111 -6.67 -28.15 -22.18
N ALA A 112 -5.55 -28.88 -22.20
CA ALA A 112 -4.31 -28.45 -21.57
C ALA A 112 -3.70 -27.21 -22.25
N LYS A 113 -3.65 -27.17 -23.59
CA LYS A 113 -3.22 -26.01 -24.37
C LYS A 113 -4.08 -24.80 -24.06
N LYS A 114 -5.40 -24.97 -24.04
CA LYS A 114 -6.33 -23.89 -23.70
C LYS A 114 -6.06 -23.32 -22.31
N ALA A 115 -5.87 -24.18 -21.30
CA ALA A 115 -5.59 -23.73 -19.94
C ALA A 115 -4.28 -22.92 -19.85
N VAL A 116 -3.24 -23.34 -20.58
CA VAL A 116 -1.97 -22.60 -20.67
C VAL A 116 -2.15 -21.27 -21.43
N VAL A 117 -2.93 -21.25 -22.51
CA VAL A 117 -3.28 -20.02 -23.24
C VAL A 117 -4.02 -19.02 -22.35
N ASP A 118 -5.01 -19.47 -21.59
CA ASP A 118 -5.78 -18.61 -20.67
C ASP A 118 -4.85 -18.01 -19.58
N LEU A 119 -3.87 -18.78 -19.10
CA LEU A 119 -2.82 -18.30 -18.21
C LEU A 119 -1.89 -17.25 -18.87
N TYR A 120 -1.45 -17.48 -20.13
CA TYR A 120 -0.65 -16.51 -20.88
C TYR A 120 -1.42 -15.26 -21.30
N ALA A 121 -2.74 -15.34 -21.47
CA ALA A 121 -3.56 -14.17 -21.73
C ALA A 121 -3.65 -13.27 -20.48
N TYR A 122 -3.67 -13.87 -19.28
CA TYR A 122 -3.86 -13.15 -18.04
C TYR A 122 -2.55 -12.63 -17.40
N PHE A 123 -1.59 -13.51 -17.13
CA PHE A 123 -0.48 -13.20 -16.22
C PHE A 123 0.49 -12.13 -16.76
N PRO A 124 0.95 -12.15 -18.03
CA PRO A 124 1.86 -11.14 -18.56
C PRO A 124 1.33 -9.70 -18.40
N HIS A 125 0.03 -9.50 -18.60
CA HIS A 125 -0.63 -8.19 -18.43
C HIS A 125 -0.73 -7.75 -16.95
N ASN A 126 -0.64 -8.69 -16.01
CA ASN A 126 -0.78 -8.43 -14.57
C ASN A 126 0.53 -8.66 -13.80
N ARG A 127 1.64 -8.93 -14.50
CA ARG A 127 2.93 -9.31 -13.91
C ARG A 127 3.45 -8.30 -12.88
N ILE A 128 3.18 -7.01 -13.08
CA ILE A 128 3.65 -5.92 -12.22
C ILE A 128 3.09 -5.95 -10.79
N TYR A 129 2.00 -6.68 -10.56
CA TYR A 129 1.35 -6.76 -9.24
C TYR A 129 1.96 -7.86 -8.35
N ILE A 130 2.78 -8.73 -8.92
CA ILE A 130 3.51 -9.80 -8.23
C ILE A 130 4.99 -9.41 -8.18
N ASN A 131 5.67 -9.73 -7.07
CA ASN A 131 7.08 -9.38 -6.94
C ASN A 131 7.92 -10.06 -8.04
N TYR A 132 9.09 -9.50 -8.33
CA TYR A 132 9.88 -9.89 -9.48
C TYR A 132 10.34 -11.36 -9.47
N GLU A 133 10.74 -11.89 -8.31
CA GLU A 133 11.24 -13.27 -8.20
C GLU A 133 10.11 -14.30 -8.34
N VAL A 134 8.97 -14.09 -7.69
CA VAL A 134 7.79 -14.94 -7.84
C VAL A 134 7.27 -14.87 -9.27
N ALA A 135 7.24 -13.67 -9.87
CA ALA A 135 6.84 -13.50 -11.26
C ALA A 135 7.76 -14.25 -12.23
N ARG A 136 9.06 -14.35 -11.94
CA ARG A 136 10.01 -15.15 -12.73
C ARG A 136 9.75 -16.65 -12.57
N LYS A 137 9.48 -17.12 -11.35
CA LYS A 137 9.12 -18.53 -11.09
C LYS A 137 7.84 -18.93 -11.85
N ILE A 138 6.82 -18.07 -11.85
CA ILE A 138 5.58 -18.28 -12.62
C ILE A 138 5.87 -18.45 -14.11
N THR A 139 6.70 -17.58 -14.70
CA THR A 139 7.07 -17.70 -16.12
C THR A 139 7.83 -18.99 -16.43
N ARG A 140 8.71 -19.44 -15.53
CA ARG A 140 9.39 -20.74 -15.70
C ARG A 140 8.39 -21.89 -15.68
N PHE A 141 7.46 -21.88 -14.74
CA PHE A 141 6.42 -22.90 -14.64
C PHE A 141 5.50 -22.94 -15.87
N GLN A 142 5.17 -21.78 -16.47
CA GLN A 142 4.44 -21.71 -17.74
C GLN A 142 5.15 -22.47 -18.86
N VAL A 143 6.47 -22.25 -19.00
CA VAL A 143 7.29 -22.92 -20.01
C VAL A 143 7.38 -24.43 -19.74
N GLU A 144 7.49 -24.83 -18.48
CA GLU A 144 7.52 -26.25 -18.11
C GLU A 144 6.20 -26.97 -18.39
N LEU A 145 5.06 -26.33 -18.15
CA LEU A 145 3.75 -26.84 -18.52
C LEU A 145 3.64 -27.04 -20.04
N GLU A 146 3.99 -26.00 -20.81
CA GLU A 146 3.93 -26.03 -22.27
C GLU A 146 4.86 -27.09 -22.88
N SER A 147 6.10 -27.19 -22.37
CA SER A 147 7.05 -28.24 -22.76
C SER A 147 6.50 -29.63 -22.46
N THR A 148 5.89 -29.82 -21.30
CA THR A 148 5.33 -31.12 -20.89
C THR A 148 4.13 -31.49 -21.78
N ILE A 149 3.27 -30.54 -22.15
CA ILE A 149 2.18 -30.79 -23.09
C ILE A 149 2.74 -31.25 -24.44
N GLY A 150 3.73 -30.55 -24.99
CA GLY A 150 4.35 -30.93 -26.27
C GLY A 150 5.03 -32.30 -26.20
N GLU A 151 5.74 -32.60 -25.10
CA GLU A 151 6.34 -33.92 -24.86
C GLU A 151 5.29 -35.04 -24.86
N LEU A 152 4.16 -34.83 -24.18
CA LEU A 152 3.09 -35.83 -24.09
C LEU A 152 2.30 -35.97 -25.40
N GLU A 153 2.05 -34.87 -26.10
CA GLU A 153 1.34 -34.84 -27.39
C GLU A 153 2.14 -35.57 -28.48
N TYR A 154 3.41 -35.22 -28.66
CA TYR A 154 4.20 -35.73 -29.79
C TYR A 154 4.98 -37.01 -29.47
N HIS A 155 5.30 -37.23 -28.19
CA HIS A 155 6.18 -38.31 -27.75
C HIS A 155 5.63 -39.10 -26.56
N GLY A 156 4.34 -38.99 -26.24
CA GLY A 156 3.71 -39.64 -25.10
C GLY A 156 3.85 -41.17 -25.06
N TYR A 157 3.99 -41.82 -26.23
CA TYR A 157 4.24 -43.26 -26.37
C TYR A 157 5.65 -43.70 -25.95
N ALA A 158 6.61 -42.77 -25.92
CA ALA A 158 8.01 -43.03 -25.57
C ALA A 158 8.27 -42.95 -24.06
N TYR A 159 7.30 -42.48 -23.27
CA TYR A 159 7.40 -42.32 -21.83
C TYR A 159 6.69 -43.47 -21.11
N SER A 160 7.39 -44.08 -20.16
CA SER A 160 6.77 -45.04 -19.25
C SER A 160 5.77 -44.33 -18.33
N HIS A 161 4.88 -45.11 -17.68
CA HIS A 161 4.00 -44.56 -16.65
C HIS A 161 4.81 -43.87 -15.52
N GLU A 162 5.96 -44.44 -15.15
CA GLU A 162 6.86 -43.88 -14.14
C GLU A 162 7.48 -42.55 -14.61
N ASP A 163 7.88 -42.42 -15.87
CA ASP A 163 8.41 -41.16 -16.40
C ASP A 163 7.34 -40.06 -16.38
N LYS A 164 6.11 -40.38 -16.81
CA LYS A 164 4.96 -39.45 -16.76
C LYS A 164 4.66 -39.05 -15.32
N PHE A 165 4.69 -40.01 -14.39
CA PHE A 165 4.50 -39.77 -12.96
C PHE A 165 5.57 -38.82 -12.40
N ASN A 166 6.85 -39.11 -12.61
CA ASN A 166 7.95 -38.29 -12.12
C ASN A 166 7.93 -36.88 -12.73
N ARG A 167 7.53 -36.74 -14.00
CA ARG A 167 7.40 -35.44 -14.67
C ARG A 167 6.29 -34.60 -14.06
N VAL A 168 5.10 -35.17 -13.90
CA VAL A 168 3.91 -34.43 -13.44
C VAL A 168 3.81 -34.37 -11.93
N GLN A 169 3.78 -35.51 -11.24
CA GLN A 169 3.60 -35.59 -9.78
C GLN A 169 4.90 -35.34 -9.01
N GLY A 170 6.06 -35.45 -9.66
CA GLY A 170 7.34 -35.00 -9.11
C GLY A 170 7.56 -33.54 -9.43
N LYS A 171 8.19 -33.27 -10.57
CA LYS A 171 8.74 -31.94 -10.91
C LYS A 171 7.69 -30.83 -10.97
N LEU A 172 6.60 -31.03 -11.71
CA LEU A 172 5.58 -29.98 -11.85
C LEU A 172 4.80 -29.76 -10.54
N SER A 173 4.49 -30.82 -9.81
CA SER A 173 3.81 -30.70 -8.52
C SER A 173 4.67 -29.97 -7.49
N GLU A 174 5.96 -30.28 -7.41
CA GLU A 174 6.92 -29.61 -6.53
C GLU A 174 7.02 -28.11 -6.88
N ALA A 175 7.23 -27.78 -8.16
CA ALA A 175 7.30 -26.39 -8.61
C ALA A 175 6.00 -25.59 -8.34
N LEU A 176 4.83 -26.23 -8.48
CA LEU A 176 3.54 -25.60 -8.15
C LEU A 176 3.37 -25.40 -6.65
N THR A 177 3.84 -26.34 -5.84
CA THR A 177 3.80 -26.27 -4.37
C THR A 177 4.70 -25.14 -3.86
N ASP A 178 5.92 -25.05 -4.38
CA ASP A 178 6.84 -23.94 -4.09
C ASP A 178 6.23 -22.59 -4.44
N LEU A 179 5.56 -22.50 -5.60
CA LEU A 179 4.81 -21.30 -5.96
C LEU A 179 3.69 -21.04 -4.96
N GLU A 180 2.87 -22.05 -4.61
CA GLU A 180 1.77 -21.89 -3.65
C GLU A 180 2.23 -21.28 -2.33
N LEU A 181 3.37 -21.72 -1.80
CA LEU A 181 3.96 -21.18 -0.57
C LEU A 181 4.32 -19.70 -0.72
N GLU A 182 4.89 -19.32 -1.86
CA GLU A 182 5.18 -17.90 -2.17
C GLU A 182 3.88 -17.08 -2.33
N PHE A 183 2.84 -17.64 -2.95
CA PHE A 183 1.52 -17.00 -3.06
C PHE A 183 0.90 -16.76 -1.68
N ARG A 184 0.95 -17.76 -0.78
CA ARG A 184 0.49 -17.64 0.62
C ARG A 184 1.25 -16.57 1.39
N GLY A 185 2.58 -16.54 1.25
CA GLY A 185 3.42 -15.49 1.82
C GLY A 185 3.04 -14.09 1.32
N LEU A 186 2.75 -13.94 0.02
CA LEU A 186 2.27 -12.68 -0.55
C LEU A 186 0.87 -12.27 -0.07
N LEU A 187 0.05 -13.23 0.35
CA LEU A 187 -1.27 -13.00 0.96
C LEU A 187 -1.20 -12.75 2.48
N GLY A 188 -0.01 -12.83 3.09
CA GLY A 188 0.22 -12.52 4.49
C GLY A 188 0.23 -13.73 5.43
N GLU A 189 0.25 -14.95 4.90
CA GLU A 189 0.46 -16.16 5.71
C GLU A 189 1.95 -16.33 6.01
N SER A 190 2.32 -16.46 7.29
CA SER A 190 3.69 -16.78 7.69
C SER A 190 3.89 -18.29 7.63
N VAL A 191 4.29 -18.82 6.48
CA VAL A 191 4.67 -20.23 6.38
C VAL A 191 6.11 -20.37 6.83
N SER A 192 6.35 -21.01 7.97
CA SER A 192 7.73 -21.26 8.43
C SER A 192 8.30 -22.48 7.71
N ALA A 193 9.59 -22.44 7.38
CA ALA A 193 10.29 -23.57 6.73
C ALA A 193 10.36 -24.84 7.60
N GLU A 194 9.91 -24.76 8.86
CA GLU A 194 9.86 -25.86 9.83
C GLU A 194 8.51 -26.62 9.80
N GLU A 195 7.50 -26.11 9.08
CA GLU A 195 6.15 -26.68 8.96
C GLU A 195 5.92 -27.45 7.65
N LEU A 196 6.96 -27.61 6.81
CA LEU A 196 7.00 -28.40 5.58
C LEU A 196 7.80 -29.70 5.79
#